data_AF-A0A934MNN7-F1
#
_entry.id   AF-A0A934MNN7-F1
#
_cell.length_a   1.000
_cell.length_b   1.000
_cell.length_c   1.000
_cell.angle_alpha   90.00
_cell.angle_beta   90.00
_cell.angle_gamma   90.00
#
_symmetry.space_group_name_H-M   'P 1'
#
loop_
_entity.id
_entity.type
_entity.pdbx_description
1 polymer ?
#
loop_
_entity_poly.entity_id
_entity_poly.type
_entity_poly.pdbx_seq_one_letter_code
_entity_poly.pdbx_strand_id
1 'polypeptide(L)'
;MNLKKGKKILFLTVLGSVMIVGSGAFAGTTWSNEESKLLPGFNGSAYSSTQTKAQIGQAGLRMNATEGYEIDVRTEGTGQNGVNGSWTRNVKGGNTYSLSAPQQVGDQLRLHFSSNLLTFTSTNIVYQWRSN
;
A
#
# COMPACT_ATOMS: atom_id res chain seq x y z
N MET A 1 31.25 21.32 46.30
CA MET A 1 30.12 21.71 45.44
C MET A 1 30.56 21.52 43.99
N ASN A 2 30.17 20.41 43.36
CA ASN A 2 30.57 20.02 42.02
C ASN A 2 29.39 19.36 41.32
N LEU A 3 28.88 19.96 40.24
CA LEU A 3 28.05 19.24 39.25
C LEU A 3 28.48 19.72 37.86
N LYS A 4 29.09 18.78 37.13
CA LYS A 4 29.61 18.96 35.78
C LYS A 4 28.45 18.97 34.77
N LYS A 5 28.55 19.87 33.79
CA LYS A 5 27.60 20.08 32.68
C LYS A 5 27.33 18.78 31.91
N GLY A 6 26.06 18.39 31.81
CA GLY A 6 25.60 17.24 31.03
C GLY A 6 25.68 17.49 29.52
N LYS A 7 26.28 16.56 28.78
CA LYS A 7 26.31 16.54 27.32
C LYS A 7 24.92 16.17 26.78
N LYS A 8 24.39 16.97 25.84
CA LYS A 8 23.17 16.65 25.07
C LYS A 8 23.54 15.62 24.00
N ILE A 9 23.03 14.40 24.11
CA ILE A 9 23.19 13.36 23.08
C ILE A 9 21.93 13.38 22.22
N LEU A 10 22.10 13.81 20.97
CA LEU A 10 21.09 13.78 19.91
C LEU A 10 21.10 12.36 19.31
N PHE A 11 20.11 11.54 19.60
CA PHE A 11 19.94 10.22 18.97
C PHE A 11 19.18 10.38 17.65
N LEU A 12 19.92 10.46 16.54
CA LEU A 12 19.38 10.27 15.19
C LEU A 12 19.36 8.76 14.90
N THR A 13 18.24 8.10 15.20
CA THR A 13 18.01 6.70 14.79
C THR A 13 17.34 6.70 13.42
N VAL A 14 18.13 6.39 12.39
CA VAL A 14 17.64 6.01 11.06
C VAL A 14 16.87 4.70 11.23
N LEU A 15 15.55 4.75 11.07
CA LEU A 15 14.68 3.57 11.12
C LEU A 15 14.93 2.70 9.89
N GLY A 16 15.25 1.43 10.19
CA GLY A 16 15.62 0.41 9.23
C GLY A 16 14.53 0.09 8.22
N SER A 17 14.96 -0.08 6.98
CA SER A 17 14.17 -0.63 5.89
C SER A 17 13.72 -2.05 6.27
N VAL A 18 12.45 -2.21 6.60
CA VAL A 18 11.84 -3.54 6.75
C VAL A 18 11.81 -4.18 5.36
N MET A 19 12.75 -5.09 5.10
CA MET A 19 12.66 -6.01 3.98
C MET A 19 11.71 -7.14 4.35
N ILE A 20 10.45 -7.05 3.92
CA ILE A 20 9.54 -8.19 3.94
C ILE A 20 9.87 -9.05 2.72
N VAL A 21 10.40 -10.24 2.97
CA VAL A 21 10.62 -11.30 1.99
C VAL A 21 9.24 -11.70 1.42
N GLY A 22 9.00 -11.37 0.15
CA GLY A 22 7.78 -11.76 -0.56
C GLY A 22 7.80 -13.25 -0.85
N SER A 23 7.05 -14.04 -0.08
CA SER A 23 6.62 -15.37 -0.52
C SER A 23 5.50 -15.16 -1.54
N GLY A 24 5.71 -15.62 -2.78
CA GLY A 24 4.70 -15.57 -3.83
C GLY A 24 3.48 -16.39 -3.39
N ALA A 25 2.45 -15.72 -2.89
CA ALA A 25 1.18 -16.35 -2.57
C ALA A 25 0.39 -16.57 -3.87
N PHE A 26 0.10 -17.83 -4.19
CA PHE A 26 -0.94 -18.18 -5.16
C PHE A 26 -2.31 -17.87 -4.52
N ALA A 27 -2.71 -16.59 -4.52
CA ALA A 27 -3.98 -16.13 -3.97
C ALA A 27 -4.80 -15.50 -5.10
N GLY A 28 -5.45 -16.36 -5.87
CA GLY A 28 -6.24 -15.93 -7.01
C GLY A 28 -7.69 -15.58 -6.69
N THR A 29 -8.25 -16.16 -5.62
CA THR A 29 -9.68 -16.03 -5.29
C THR A 29 -9.96 -15.61 -3.85
N THR A 30 -8.93 -15.61 -3.01
CA THR A 30 -9.03 -15.33 -1.58
C THR A 30 -8.39 -13.98 -1.27
N TRP A 31 -8.93 -13.31 -0.25
CA TRP A 31 -8.30 -12.13 0.32
C TRP A 31 -6.86 -12.45 0.75
N SER A 32 -5.95 -11.51 0.52
CA SER A 32 -4.62 -11.56 1.11
C SER A 32 -4.69 -11.61 2.63
N ASN A 33 -3.59 -12.03 3.25
CA ASN A 33 -3.34 -11.68 4.65
C ASN A 33 -3.40 -10.16 4.81
N GLU A 34 -3.64 -9.71 6.03
CA GLU A 34 -3.53 -8.28 6.36
C GLU A 34 -2.11 -7.79 6.06
N GLU A 35 -2.03 -6.73 5.27
CA GLU A 35 -0.80 -6.05 4.91
C GLU A 35 -0.82 -4.63 5.47
N SER A 36 0.36 -4.10 5.81
CA SER A 36 0.55 -2.71 6.18
C SER A 36 1.66 -2.07 5.38
N LYS A 37 1.48 -0.80 5.00
CA LYS A 37 2.50 0.00 4.31
C LYS A 37 2.54 1.42 4.87
N LEU A 38 3.75 1.96 4.99
CA LEU A 38 3.92 3.39 5.19
C LEU A 38 3.74 4.10 3.84
N LEU A 39 2.66 4.89 3.72
CA LEU A 39 2.40 5.74 2.56
C LEU A 39 3.00 7.12 2.84
N PRO A 40 4.03 7.56 2.09
CA PRO A 40 4.60 8.88 2.30
C PRO A 40 3.59 9.98 1.98
N GLY A 41 3.66 11.10 2.70
CA GLY A 41 2.91 12.31 2.39
C GLY A 41 3.38 12.97 1.09
N PHE A 42 2.82 14.15 0.78
CA PHE A 42 3.17 14.99 -0.37
C PHE A 42 3.09 14.27 -1.73
N ASN A 43 1.93 13.66 -2.02
CA ASN A 43 1.74 12.88 -3.25
C ASN A 43 2.72 11.69 -3.36
N GLY A 44 3.10 11.14 -2.22
CA GLY A 44 3.94 9.94 -2.11
C GLY A 44 3.21 8.68 -2.54
N SER A 45 3.98 7.65 -2.88
CA SER A 45 3.47 6.36 -3.33
C SER A 45 3.92 5.21 -2.43
N ALA A 46 3.04 4.22 -2.29
CA ALA A 46 3.37 2.92 -1.70
C ALA A 46 2.74 1.80 -2.54
N TYR A 47 3.30 0.60 -2.42
CA TYR A 47 2.88 -0.55 -3.22
C TYR A 47 2.60 -1.76 -2.33
N SER A 48 1.55 -2.51 -2.67
CA SER A 48 1.28 -3.79 -2.01
C SER A 48 2.26 -4.87 -2.43
N SER A 49 2.11 -6.05 -1.83
CA SER A 49 2.58 -7.30 -2.46
C SER A 49 2.00 -7.46 -3.87
N THR A 50 2.61 -8.32 -4.67
CA THR A 50 2.12 -8.69 -6.00
C THR A 50 1.25 -9.95 -5.89
N GLN A 51 0.15 -9.99 -6.64
CA GLN A 51 -0.65 -11.20 -6.86
C GLN A 51 -0.76 -11.51 -8.36
N THR A 52 -1.02 -12.78 -8.66
CA THR A 52 -1.41 -13.21 -10.00
C THR A 52 -2.91 -12.99 -10.19
N LYS A 53 -3.32 -12.36 -11.29
CA LYS A 53 -4.73 -12.20 -11.67
C LYS A 53 -5.34 -13.57 -11.93
N ALA A 54 -6.40 -13.93 -11.22
CA ALA A 54 -7.01 -15.25 -11.41
C ALA A 54 -8.27 -15.24 -12.28
N GLN A 55 -8.99 -14.13 -12.33
CA GLN A 55 -10.23 -14.01 -13.09
C GLN A 55 -10.32 -12.66 -13.77
N ILE A 56 -10.99 -12.62 -14.92
CA ILE A 56 -11.34 -11.36 -15.59
C ILE A 56 -12.35 -10.61 -14.71
N GLY A 57 -12.18 -9.29 -14.60
CA GLY A 57 -13.10 -8.45 -13.85
C GLY A 57 -12.37 -7.52 -12.89
N GLN A 58 -13.06 -7.10 -11.84
CA GLN A 58 -12.55 -6.15 -10.86
C GLN A 58 -11.53 -6.82 -9.91
N ALA A 59 -10.85 -6.01 -9.12
CA ALA A 59 -10.11 -6.44 -7.93
C ALA A 59 -10.84 -5.95 -6.68
N GLY A 60 -10.62 -6.62 -5.55
CA GLY A 60 -11.20 -6.24 -4.26
C GLY A 60 -10.17 -5.59 -3.34
N LEU A 61 -10.55 -4.52 -2.65
CA LEU A 61 -9.76 -3.90 -1.59
C LEU A 61 -10.61 -3.75 -0.31
N ARG A 62 -10.12 -4.29 0.81
CA ARG A 62 -10.60 -3.98 2.16
C ARG A 62 -9.57 -3.06 2.79
N MET A 63 -9.95 -1.82 3.00
CA MET A 63 -9.10 -0.83 3.65
C MET A 63 -9.46 -0.80 5.13
N ASN A 64 -8.62 -1.38 5.97
CA ASN A 64 -8.88 -1.48 7.41
C ASN A 64 -8.57 -0.14 8.09
N ALA A 65 -7.44 0.49 7.75
CA ALA A 65 -7.04 1.77 8.33
C ALA A 65 -6.27 2.66 7.34
N THR A 66 -6.50 3.97 7.44
CA THR A 66 -5.76 5.04 6.76
C THR A 66 -5.37 6.16 7.73
N GLU A 67 -5.37 5.89 9.03
CA GLU A 67 -5.14 6.86 10.13
C GLU A 67 -5.95 8.18 9.99
N GLY A 68 -7.13 8.10 9.39
CA GLY A 68 -8.04 9.24 9.19
C GLY A 68 -7.82 10.02 7.89
N TYR A 69 -6.84 9.66 7.06
CA TYR A 69 -6.58 10.31 5.78
C TYR A 69 -7.35 9.65 4.62
N GLU A 70 -7.67 10.46 3.62
CA GLU A 70 -8.12 10.00 2.30
C GLU A 70 -6.91 9.74 1.41
N ILE A 71 -6.93 8.59 0.71
CA ILE A 71 -5.87 8.18 -0.23
C ILE A 71 -6.48 7.80 -1.58
N ASP A 72 -5.64 7.73 -2.60
CA ASP A 72 -6.01 7.17 -3.89
C ASP A 72 -5.37 5.80 -4.10
N VAL A 73 -6.07 4.90 -4.80
CA VAL A 73 -5.55 3.57 -5.11
C VAL A 73 -5.91 3.14 -6.53
N ARG A 74 -5.02 2.41 -7.19
CA ARG A 74 -5.32 1.70 -8.45
C ARG A 74 -4.64 0.35 -8.48
N THR A 75 -5.08 -0.53 -9.37
CA THR A 75 -4.28 -1.69 -9.77
C THR A 75 -3.19 -1.26 -10.74
N GLU A 76 -2.02 -1.87 -10.61
CA GLU A 76 -0.87 -1.66 -11.47
C GLU A 76 -0.33 -3.01 -11.95
N GLY A 77 -0.26 -3.21 -13.26
CA GLY A 77 0.38 -4.38 -13.84
C GLY A 77 1.90 -4.25 -13.74
N THR A 78 2.59 -5.26 -13.23
CA THR A 78 4.04 -5.21 -12.99
C THR A 78 4.87 -5.90 -14.09
N GLY A 79 4.21 -6.47 -15.10
CA GLY A 79 4.87 -7.11 -16.24
C GLY A 79 5.31 -6.13 -17.33
N GLN A 80 5.99 -6.65 -18.34
CA GLN A 80 6.58 -5.87 -19.45
C GLN A 80 5.53 -5.08 -20.27
N ASN A 81 4.27 -5.52 -20.24
CA ASN A 81 3.11 -4.84 -20.85
C ASN A 81 2.05 -4.46 -19.79
N GLY A 82 2.49 -4.13 -18.57
CA GLY A 82 1.60 -3.87 -17.44
C GLY A 82 0.55 -2.80 -17.72
N VAL A 83 -0.72 -3.20 -17.77
CA VAL A 83 -1.86 -2.28 -17.88
C VAL A 83 -2.27 -1.84 -16.47
N ASN A 84 -2.62 -0.57 -16.32
CA ASN A 84 -3.06 0.00 -15.06
C ASN A 84 -4.57 0.17 -15.02
N GLY A 85 -5.17 -0.09 -13.86
CA GLY A 85 -6.54 0.29 -13.59
C GLY A 85 -6.70 1.80 -13.39
N SER A 86 -7.94 2.25 -13.45
CA SER A 86 -8.31 3.61 -13.09
C SER A 86 -8.11 3.86 -11.60
N TRP A 87 -7.76 5.10 -11.23
CA TRP A 87 -7.68 5.52 -9.84
C TRP A 87 -9.05 5.52 -9.17
N THR A 88 -9.17 4.80 -8.08
CA THR A 88 -10.26 4.94 -7.10
C THR A 88 -9.84 6.01 -6.10
N ARG A 89 -10.65 7.07 -6.00
CA ARG A 89 -10.34 8.28 -5.23
C ARG A 89 -10.93 8.22 -3.84
N ASN A 90 -10.35 8.99 -2.91
CA ASN A 90 -10.89 9.25 -1.58
C ASN A 90 -11.17 7.99 -0.74
N VAL A 91 -10.27 7.00 -0.85
CA VAL A 91 -10.32 5.76 -0.10
C VAL A 91 -10.02 6.01 1.37
N LYS A 92 -10.88 5.50 2.23
CA LYS A 92 -10.83 5.59 3.71
C LYS A 92 -10.78 4.22 4.37
N GLY A 93 -10.17 4.17 5.55
CA GLY A 93 -10.27 3.05 6.50
C GLY A 93 -11.71 2.66 6.84
N GLY A 94 -11.91 1.39 7.19
CA GLY A 94 -13.20 0.80 7.53
C GLY A 94 -14.11 0.45 6.34
N ASN A 95 -13.61 0.52 5.10
CA ASN A 95 -14.44 0.37 3.90
C ASN A 95 -13.92 -0.71 2.94
N THR A 96 -14.81 -1.22 2.09
CA THR A 96 -14.46 -2.14 0.99
C THR A 96 -14.73 -1.48 -0.35
N TYR A 97 -13.80 -1.65 -1.30
CA TYR A 97 -13.83 -1.04 -2.61
C TYR A 97 -13.69 -2.10 -3.71
N SER A 98 -14.39 -1.86 -4.82
CA SER A 98 -14.14 -2.58 -6.08
C SER A 98 -13.23 -1.72 -6.93
N LEU A 99 -12.11 -2.28 -7.37
CA LEU A 99 -11.08 -1.59 -8.12
C LEU A 99 -11.07 -2.06 -9.57
N SER A 100 -10.97 -1.11 -10.50
CA SER A 100 -10.70 -1.41 -11.91
C SER A 100 -9.42 -2.24 -12.03
N ALA A 101 -9.53 -3.36 -12.72
CA ALA A 101 -8.44 -4.32 -12.90
C ALA A 101 -8.42 -4.88 -14.33
N PRO A 102 -7.98 -4.08 -15.32
CA PRO A 102 -8.00 -4.44 -16.73
C PRO A 102 -6.98 -5.53 -17.12
N GLN A 103 -6.15 -5.99 -16.18
CA GLN A 103 -5.14 -7.00 -16.41
C GLN A 103 -5.78 -8.35 -16.77
N GLN A 104 -5.11 -9.13 -17.62
CA GLN A 104 -5.57 -10.45 -18.04
C GLN A 104 -5.28 -11.50 -16.98
N VAL A 105 -6.00 -12.63 -17.02
CA VAL A 105 -5.73 -13.78 -16.14
C VAL A 105 -4.30 -14.28 -16.38
N GLY A 106 -3.57 -14.51 -15.30
CA GLY A 106 -2.14 -14.86 -15.32
C GLY A 106 -1.19 -13.67 -15.18
N ASP A 107 -1.66 -12.44 -15.40
CA ASP A 107 -0.83 -11.25 -15.23
C ASP A 107 -0.47 -11.02 -13.76
N GLN A 108 0.74 -10.49 -13.54
CA GLN A 108 1.15 -9.99 -12.24
C GLN A 108 0.65 -8.56 -12.05
N LEU A 109 -0.05 -8.32 -10.94
CA LEU A 109 -0.49 -7.00 -10.55
C LEU A 109 -0.26 -6.75 -9.06
N ARG A 110 -0.24 -5.47 -8.71
CA ARG A 110 -0.18 -4.97 -7.35
C ARG A 110 -1.14 -3.79 -7.19
N LEU A 111 -1.34 -3.34 -5.96
CA LEU A 111 -1.97 -2.06 -5.67
C LEU A 111 -0.90 -0.97 -5.62
N HIS A 112 -1.22 0.15 -6.26
CA HIS A 112 -0.49 1.40 -6.16
C HIS A 112 -1.34 2.36 -5.34
N PHE A 113 -0.85 2.72 -4.16
CA PHE A 113 -1.44 3.73 -3.28
C PHE A 113 -0.74 5.06 -3.46
N SER A 114 -1.50 6.15 -3.45
CA SER A 114 -0.98 7.52 -3.53
C SER A 114 -1.64 8.39 -2.46
N SER A 115 -0.85 9.19 -1.76
CA SER A 115 -1.38 10.20 -0.84
C SER A 115 -1.79 11.46 -1.60
N ASN A 116 -2.64 12.30 -1.00
CA ASN A 116 -2.96 13.59 -1.58
C ASN A 116 -1.79 14.56 -1.44
N LEU A 117 -1.75 15.59 -2.30
CA LEU A 117 -0.71 16.63 -2.26
C LEU A 117 -0.66 17.37 -0.91
N LEU A 118 -1.80 17.49 -0.23
CA LEU A 118 -1.96 18.17 1.06
C LEU A 118 -1.87 17.23 2.26
N THR A 119 -1.56 15.94 2.05
CA THR A 119 -1.27 15.01 3.14
C THR A 119 0.19 15.21 3.54
N PHE A 120 0.45 16.03 4.56
CA PHE A 120 1.81 16.42 4.95
C PHE A 120 2.57 15.37 5.74
N THR A 121 1.87 14.40 6.32
CA THR A 121 2.45 13.35 7.15
C THR A 121 2.36 12.01 6.45
N SER A 122 3.40 11.19 6.57
CA SER A 122 3.32 9.78 6.20
C SER A 122 2.24 9.09 7.02
N THR A 123 1.49 8.20 6.38
CA THR A 123 0.34 7.52 6.94
C THR A 123 0.56 6.02 6.88
N ASN A 124 0.36 5.30 7.97
CA ASN A 124 0.37 3.84 7.93
C ASN A 124 -0.99 3.34 7.45
N ILE A 125 -1.02 2.72 6.27
CA ILE A 125 -2.23 2.11 5.72
C ILE A 125 -2.24 0.61 6.06
N VAL A 126 -3.41 0.09 6.39
CA VAL A 126 -3.63 -1.34 6.71
C VAL A 126 -4.76 -1.86 5.85
N TYR A 127 -4.53 -2.94 5.12
CA TYR A 127 -5.47 -3.42 4.11
C TYR A 127 -5.35 -4.92 3.84
N GLN A 128 -6.38 -5.46 3.19
CA GLN A 128 -6.34 -6.73 2.49
C GLN A 128 -6.80 -6.51 1.06
N TRP A 129 -6.29 -7.30 0.12
CA TRP A 129 -6.74 -7.20 -1.26
C TRP A 129 -6.73 -8.54 -1.95
N ARG A 130 -7.49 -8.63 -3.05
CA ARG A 130 -7.54 -9.80 -3.92
C ARG A 130 -7.59 -9.35 -5.36
N SER A 131 -7.03 -10.16 -6.25
CA SER A 131 -6.96 -9.84 -7.67
C SER A 131 -8.30 -10.03 -8.43
N ASN A 132 -9.36 -10.57 -7.80
CA ASN A 132 -10.64 -10.92 -8.43
C ASN A 132 -11.91 -10.38 -7.73
#